data_AF-A0A2W7B2E9-F1
#
_entry.id   AF-A0A2W7B2E9-F1
#
_cell.length_a   1.000
_cell.length_b   1.000
_cell.length_c   1.000
_cell.angle_alpha   90.00
_cell.angle_beta   90.00
_cell.angle_gamma   90.00
#
_symmetry.space_group_name_H-M   'P 1'
#
loop_
_entity.id
_entity.type
_entity.pdbx_description
1 polymer ?
#
loop_
_entity_poly.entity_id
_entity_poly.type
_entity_poly.pdbx_seq_one_letter_code
_entity_poly.pdbx_strand_id
1 'polypeptide(L)'
;MSVTVPVIPTPANFLDNESEFYRFLLRCQENLSDDSSQIISYSQWIDPVDPLTVLAAIIPENRVHFYWENCHRQEAMVSYGITKSLEINGSDRFIQSQQFIQSCFQQMLPVGVISELDFSPKILCGFTFFDSPPENSSFPAAFLFLPQVQLLKKQNKFFLILNFIVDKNT
;
A
#
# COMPACT_ATOMS: atom_id res chain seq x y z
N MET A 1 0.42 -45.59 11.90
CA MET A 1 0.04 -44.20 12.24
C MET A 1 0.79 -43.29 11.28
N SER A 2 0.09 -42.70 10.31
CA SER A 2 0.70 -41.78 9.33
C SER A 2 0.64 -40.38 9.91
N VAL A 3 1.79 -39.78 10.17
CA VAL A 3 1.88 -38.39 10.63
C VAL A 3 1.87 -37.52 9.38
N THR A 4 0.70 -36.99 9.03
CA THR A 4 0.57 -35.92 8.04
C THR A 4 1.26 -34.68 8.58
N VAL A 5 2.46 -34.39 8.07
CA VAL A 5 3.12 -33.11 8.29
C VAL A 5 2.30 -32.06 7.52
N PRO A 6 1.78 -31.01 8.17
CA PRO A 6 1.17 -29.92 7.45
C PRO A 6 2.24 -29.29 6.57
N VAL A 7 2.07 -29.40 5.25
CA VAL A 7 2.89 -28.68 4.28
C VAL A 7 2.54 -27.21 4.45
N ILE A 8 3.40 -26.46 5.13
CA ILE A 8 3.30 -25.00 5.18
C ILE A 8 3.65 -24.51 3.78
N PRO A 9 2.73 -23.86 3.04
CA PRO A 9 3.06 -23.30 1.74
C PRO A 9 4.20 -22.31 1.95
N THR A 10 5.33 -22.55 1.29
CA THR A 10 6.37 -21.54 1.13
C THR A 10 5.69 -20.33 0.49
N PRO A 11 5.93 -19.08 0.95
CA PRO A 11 5.34 -17.92 0.28
C PRO A 11 5.89 -17.92 -1.15
N ALA A 12 5.06 -18.34 -2.10
CA ALA A 12 5.38 -18.30 -3.50
C ALA A 12 5.70 -16.84 -3.83
N ASN A 13 6.81 -16.59 -4.53
CA ASN A 13 6.96 -15.36 -5.27
C ASN A 13 5.83 -15.36 -6.31
N PHE A 14 4.71 -14.73 -5.98
CA PHE A 14 3.54 -14.68 -6.86
C PHE A 14 3.86 -13.95 -8.17
N LEU A 15 4.90 -13.12 -8.19
CA LEU A 15 5.43 -12.53 -9.43
C LEU A 15 6.11 -13.54 -10.36
N ASP A 16 6.60 -14.66 -9.83
CA ASP A 16 7.24 -15.71 -10.65
C ASP A 16 6.19 -16.67 -11.26
N ASN A 17 4.94 -16.62 -10.79
CA ASN A 17 3.84 -17.47 -11.27
C ASN A 17 2.51 -16.70 -11.34
N GLU A 18 2.33 -15.98 -12.44
CA GLU A 18 1.12 -15.20 -12.74
C GLU A 18 -0.18 -16.02 -12.61
N SER A 19 -0.16 -17.30 -12.99
CA SER A 19 -1.33 -18.18 -12.91
C SER A 19 -1.75 -18.48 -11.48
N GLU A 20 -0.79 -18.66 -10.56
CA GLU A 20 -1.09 -18.85 -9.15
C GLU A 20 -1.59 -17.57 -8.50
N PHE A 21 -0.99 -16.43 -8.85
CA PHE A 21 -1.46 -15.13 -8.38
C PHE A 21 -2.90 -14.87 -8.83
N TYR A 22 -3.18 -15.06 -10.11
CA TYR A 22 -4.54 -14.89 -10.66
C TYR A 22 -5.56 -15.80 -9.98
N ARG A 23 -5.24 -17.09 -9.77
CA ARG A 23 -6.12 -18.01 -9.04
C ARG A 23 -6.34 -17.59 -7.59
N PHE A 24 -5.33 -17.02 -6.95
CA PHE A 24 -5.47 -16.46 -5.61
C PHE A 24 -6.44 -15.27 -5.61
N LEU A 25 -6.31 -14.34 -6.56
CA LEU A 25 -7.22 -13.20 -6.69
C LEU A 25 -8.68 -13.64 -6.91
N LEU A 26 -8.90 -14.64 -7.78
CA LEU A 26 -10.23 -15.21 -8.00
C LEU A 26 -10.83 -15.79 -6.72
N ARG A 27 -10.04 -16.51 -5.92
CA ARG A 27 -10.52 -17.03 -4.63
C ARG A 27 -10.87 -15.92 -3.66
N CYS A 28 -10.09 -14.84 -3.61
CA CYS A 28 -10.45 -13.67 -2.81
C CYS A 28 -11.82 -13.13 -3.26
N GLN A 29 -12.02 -12.97 -4.56
CA GLN A 29 -13.28 -12.48 -5.15
C GLN A 29 -14.48 -13.38 -4.83
N GLU A 30 -14.35 -14.70 -4.97
CA GLU A 30 -15.42 -15.67 -4.69
C GLU A 30 -15.92 -15.61 -3.25
N ASN A 31 -15.06 -15.21 -2.31
CA ASN A 31 -15.41 -15.09 -0.89
C ASN A 31 -16.01 -13.72 -0.52
N LEU A 32 -16.13 -12.79 -1.46
CA LEU A 32 -16.72 -11.47 -1.23
C LEU A 32 -18.25 -11.49 -1.34
N SER A 33 -18.89 -10.74 -0.45
CA SER A 33 -20.30 -10.34 -0.59
C SER A 33 -20.45 -9.31 -1.72
N ASP A 34 -21.63 -9.22 -2.33
CA ASP A 34 -21.89 -8.39 -3.54
C ASP A 34 -21.47 -6.91 -3.37
N ASP A 35 -21.67 -6.33 -2.19
CA ASP A 35 -21.35 -4.92 -1.91
C ASP A 35 -20.00 -4.72 -1.19
N SER A 36 -19.18 -5.76 -1.09
CA SER A 36 -17.91 -5.71 -0.36
C SER A 36 -16.71 -5.64 -1.31
N SER A 37 -15.73 -4.83 -0.91
CA SER A 37 -14.40 -4.82 -1.52
C SER A 37 -13.36 -5.17 -0.46
N GLN A 38 -12.28 -5.79 -0.89
CA GLN A 38 -11.14 -6.12 -0.05
C GLN A 38 -9.88 -5.52 -0.67
N ILE A 39 -9.01 -5.00 0.18
CA ILE A 39 -7.69 -4.51 -0.23
C ILE A 39 -6.74 -5.68 -0.10
N ILE A 40 -6.17 -6.14 -1.19
CA ILE A 40 -5.08 -7.10 -1.13
C ILE A 40 -3.77 -6.31 -1.09
N SER A 41 -2.94 -6.61 -0.10
CA SER A 41 -1.62 -6.01 0.07
C SER A 41 -0.55 -7.09 -0.11
N TYR A 42 -0.08 -7.26 -1.34
CA TYR A 42 1.00 -8.19 -1.65
C TYR A 42 2.36 -7.59 -1.30
N SER A 43 3.23 -8.37 -0.67
CA SER A 43 4.53 -7.91 -0.18
C SER A 43 5.65 -8.91 -0.46
N GLN A 44 6.84 -8.43 -0.82
CA GLN A 44 8.02 -9.26 -1.07
C GLN A 44 9.34 -8.51 -0.85
N TRP A 45 10.40 -9.27 -0.58
CA TRP A 45 11.77 -8.76 -0.68
C TRP A 45 12.17 -8.62 -2.15
N ILE A 46 12.95 -7.61 -2.47
CA ILE A 46 13.50 -7.41 -3.82
C ILE A 46 15.00 -7.15 -3.77
N ASP A 47 15.65 -7.27 -4.93
CA ASP A 47 17.04 -6.91 -5.08
C ASP A 47 17.28 -5.41 -4.83
N PRO A 48 18.51 -5.03 -4.41
CA PRO A 48 18.85 -3.64 -4.21
C PRO A 48 18.58 -2.78 -5.42
N VAL A 49 17.87 -1.68 -5.20
CA VAL A 49 17.54 -0.68 -6.21
C VAL A 49 17.70 0.71 -5.62
N ASP A 50 18.19 1.67 -6.41
CA ASP A 50 18.25 3.06 -5.97
C ASP A 50 16.84 3.70 -5.96
N PRO A 51 16.31 4.13 -4.80
CA PRO A 51 14.98 4.72 -4.70
C PRO A 51 14.82 5.97 -5.58
N LEU A 52 15.87 6.79 -5.75
CA LEU A 52 15.78 8.00 -6.57
C LEU A 52 15.69 7.67 -8.06
N THR A 53 16.34 6.59 -8.50
CA THR A 53 16.20 6.07 -9.86
C THR A 53 14.76 5.59 -10.12
N VAL A 54 14.13 4.92 -9.15
CA VAL A 54 12.71 4.52 -9.25
C VAL A 54 11.80 5.74 -9.29
N LEU A 55 12.04 6.73 -8.43
CA LEU A 55 11.28 7.99 -8.43
C LEU A 55 11.36 8.70 -9.79
N ALA A 56 12.56 8.78 -10.38
CA ALA A 56 12.76 9.39 -11.69
C ALA A 56 11.97 8.68 -12.80
N ALA A 57 11.80 7.36 -12.70
CA ALA A 57 11.03 6.57 -13.67
C ALA A 57 9.51 6.81 -13.56
N ILE A 58 8.97 7.13 -12.37
CA ILE A 58 7.53 7.29 -12.14
C ILE A 58 7.02 8.74 -12.33
N ILE A 59 7.88 9.76 -12.17
CA ILE A 59 7.50 11.18 -12.29
C ILE A 59 6.78 11.51 -13.63
N PRO A 60 7.23 11.02 -14.80
CA PRO A 60 6.61 11.36 -16.09
C PRO A 60 5.13 10.98 -16.21
N GLU A 61 4.63 10.06 -15.40
CA GLU A 61 3.24 9.59 -15.46
C GLU A 61 2.23 10.57 -14.84
N ASN A 62 2.70 11.65 -14.20
CA ASN A 62 1.88 12.70 -13.54
C ASN A 62 0.80 12.14 -12.60
N ARG A 63 1.05 10.97 -12.00
CA ARG A 63 0.21 10.40 -10.95
C ARG A 63 0.74 10.80 -9.58
N VAL A 64 -0.13 10.68 -8.58
CA VAL A 64 0.25 10.91 -7.18
C VAL A 64 1.40 10.00 -6.80
N HIS A 65 2.46 10.61 -6.28
CA HIS A 65 3.67 9.95 -5.84
C HIS A 65 4.18 10.62 -4.56
N PHE A 66 5.01 9.90 -3.83
CA PHE A 66 5.60 10.37 -2.60
C PHE A 66 7.02 9.84 -2.45
N TYR A 67 7.89 10.67 -1.91
CA TYR A 67 9.25 10.32 -1.57
C TYR A 67 9.58 10.80 -0.15
N TRP A 68 10.26 9.95 0.60
CA TRP A 68 10.81 10.30 1.90
C TRP A 68 12.13 9.57 2.12
N GLU A 69 13.08 10.26 2.73
CA GLU A 69 14.38 9.68 3.08
C GLU A 69 14.84 10.18 4.44
N ASN A 70 15.43 9.27 5.20
CA ASN A 70 16.24 9.57 6.37
C ASN A 70 17.64 8.97 6.16
N CYS A 71 18.56 9.80 5.68
CA CYS A 71 19.93 9.37 5.35
C CYS A 71 20.68 8.84 6.58
N HIS A 72 20.48 9.43 7.77
CA HIS A 72 21.12 8.98 9.01
C HIS A 72 20.67 7.56 9.39
N ARG A 73 19.39 7.25 9.21
CA ARG A 73 18.83 5.91 9.50
C ARG A 73 18.96 4.94 8.32
N GLN A 74 19.47 5.42 7.17
CA GLN A 74 19.52 4.67 5.92
C GLN A 74 18.13 4.13 5.51
N GLU A 75 17.08 4.92 5.74
CA GLU A 75 15.71 4.57 5.41
C GLU A 75 15.23 5.43 4.24
N ALA A 76 14.56 4.85 3.26
CA ALA A 76 13.92 5.59 2.18
C ALA A 76 12.62 4.92 1.76
N MET A 77 11.70 5.71 1.23
CA MET A 77 10.43 5.24 0.71
C MET A 77 10.09 5.97 -0.59
N VAL A 78 9.69 5.20 -1.60
CA VAL A 78 9.05 5.71 -2.81
C VAL A 78 7.68 5.08 -2.89
N SER A 79 6.66 5.90 -3.08
CA SER A 79 5.29 5.42 -3.24
C SER A 79 4.66 6.03 -4.49
N TYR A 80 3.83 5.24 -5.16
CA TYR A 80 3.27 5.58 -6.46
C TYR A 80 1.84 5.09 -6.62
N GLY A 81 0.99 5.90 -7.25
CA GLY A 81 -0.42 5.60 -7.53
C GLY A 81 -1.30 5.63 -6.28
N ILE A 82 -2.62 5.46 -6.48
CA ILE A 82 -3.63 5.47 -5.42
C ILE A 82 -4.49 4.21 -5.52
N THR A 83 -4.54 3.44 -4.43
CA THR A 83 -5.49 2.33 -4.25
C THR A 83 -6.76 2.84 -3.59
N LYS A 84 -6.60 3.65 -2.53
CA LYS A 84 -7.70 4.40 -1.88
C LYS A 84 -7.20 5.76 -1.47
N SER A 85 -8.08 6.76 -1.47
CA SER A 85 -7.77 8.09 -0.95
C SER A 85 -8.95 8.74 -0.26
N LEU A 86 -8.66 9.76 0.54
CA LEU A 86 -9.64 10.63 1.18
C LEU A 86 -9.11 12.07 1.22
N GLU A 87 -9.94 13.02 0.80
CA GLU A 87 -9.71 14.45 0.96
C GLU A 87 -10.68 15.01 2.00
N ILE A 88 -10.18 15.86 2.89
CA ILE A 88 -10.98 16.40 3.99
C ILE A 88 -10.72 17.90 4.12
N ASN A 89 -11.79 18.66 4.30
CA ASN A 89 -11.76 20.04 4.77
C ASN A 89 -12.56 20.14 6.08
N GLY A 90 -12.15 21.03 6.97
CA GLY A 90 -12.77 21.30 8.26
C GLY A 90 -11.96 20.81 9.47
N SER A 91 -12.46 21.18 10.65
CA SER A 91 -11.82 20.95 11.94
C SER A 91 -11.63 19.46 12.26
N ASP A 92 -12.54 18.60 11.78
CA ASP A 92 -12.57 17.18 12.11
C ASP A 92 -11.61 16.33 11.25
N ARG A 93 -10.73 16.98 10.47
CA ARG A 93 -9.82 16.31 9.52
C ARG A 93 -8.99 15.21 10.15
N PHE A 94 -8.54 15.36 11.40
CA PHE A 94 -7.74 14.33 12.07
C PHE A 94 -8.57 13.11 12.50
N ILE A 95 -9.82 13.32 12.94
CA ILE A 95 -10.73 12.22 13.34
C ILE A 95 -11.11 11.40 12.11
N GLN A 96 -11.53 12.09 11.04
CA GLN A 96 -11.89 11.45 9.77
C GLN A 96 -10.69 10.71 9.15
N SER A 97 -9.49 11.30 9.24
CA SER A 97 -8.24 10.66 8.82
C SER A 97 -8.00 9.33 9.54
N GLN A 98 -8.15 9.32 10.87
CA GLN A 98 -7.96 8.12 11.67
C GLN A 98 -8.96 7.02 11.29
N GLN A 99 -10.24 7.38 11.12
CA GLN A 99 -11.29 6.46 10.70
C GLN A 99 -10.98 5.85 9.33
N PHE A 100 -10.54 6.68 8.38
CA PHE A 100 -10.11 6.22 7.06
C PHE A 100 -8.95 5.22 7.14
N ILE A 101 -7.91 5.55 7.91
CA ILE A 101 -6.74 4.68 8.12
C ILE A 101 -7.16 3.33 8.69
N GLN A 102 -7.98 3.35 9.74
CA GLN A 102 -8.49 2.13 10.38
C GLN A 102 -9.33 1.29 9.41
N SER A 103 -10.22 1.93 8.64
CA SER A 103 -11.06 1.23 7.65
C SER A 103 -10.22 0.54 6.57
N CYS A 104 -9.14 1.18 6.11
CA CYS A 104 -8.24 0.59 5.12
C CYS A 104 -7.56 -0.66 5.67
N PHE A 105 -7.01 -0.59 6.89
CA PHE A 105 -6.36 -1.75 7.50
C PHE A 105 -7.34 -2.88 7.87
N GLN A 106 -8.58 -2.56 8.25
CA GLN A 106 -9.62 -3.56 8.49
C GLN A 106 -10.01 -4.32 7.22
N GLN A 107 -9.97 -3.64 6.07
CA GLN A 107 -10.26 -4.24 4.75
C GLN A 107 -9.03 -4.90 4.11
N MET A 108 -7.85 -4.81 4.74
CA MET A 108 -6.60 -5.26 4.14
C MET A 108 -6.33 -6.73 4.44
N LEU A 109 -6.15 -7.51 3.38
CA LEU A 109 -5.63 -8.88 3.42
C LEU A 109 -4.14 -8.85 3.03
N PRO A 110 -3.20 -9.06 3.97
CA PRO A 110 -1.78 -9.16 3.66
C PRO A 110 -1.46 -10.49 2.96
N VAL A 111 -0.64 -10.42 1.90
CA VAL A 111 -0.24 -11.59 1.09
C VAL A 111 1.27 -11.52 0.82
N GLY A 112 1.91 -12.68 0.72
CA GLY A 112 3.35 -12.79 0.47
C GLY A 112 4.15 -12.77 1.77
N VAL A 113 5.27 -12.05 1.78
CA VAL A 113 6.11 -11.94 2.97
C VAL A 113 5.41 -11.04 3.99
N ILE A 114 4.97 -11.64 5.10
CA ILE A 114 4.46 -10.89 6.25
C ILE A 114 5.67 -10.42 7.05
N SER A 115 6.00 -9.14 6.91
CA SER A 115 7.21 -8.54 7.48
C SER A 115 6.93 -7.88 8.82
N GLU A 116 8.01 -7.50 9.51
CA GLU A 116 7.96 -6.72 10.75
C GLU A 116 7.34 -5.33 10.51
N LEU A 117 6.94 -4.64 11.59
CA LEU A 117 6.23 -3.36 11.57
C LEU A 117 6.84 -2.32 10.60
N ASP A 118 8.17 -2.29 10.49
CA ASP A 118 8.91 -1.35 9.63
C ASP A 118 8.60 -1.50 8.14
N PHE A 119 8.24 -2.70 7.71
CA PHE A 119 7.99 -3.09 6.32
C PHE A 119 6.51 -3.37 6.05
N SER A 120 5.62 -2.84 6.90
CA SER A 120 4.18 -2.89 6.69
C SER A 120 3.71 -1.83 5.68
N PRO A 121 2.56 -2.05 5.02
CA PRO A 121 1.95 -1.07 4.13
C PRO A 121 1.68 0.23 4.88
N LYS A 122 2.11 1.35 4.31
CA LYS A 122 1.87 2.67 4.91
C LYS A 122 0.75 3.39 4.16
N ILE A 123 -0.14 3.99 4.93
CA ILE A 123 -1.07 5.01 4.43
C ILE A 123 -0.36 6.34 4.60
N LEU A 124 -0.27 7.09 3.51
CA LEU A 124 0.41 8.38 3.48
C LEU A 124 -0.58 9.49 3.68
N CYS A 125 -0.17 10.55 4.38
CA CYS A 125 -1.02 11.68 4.67
C CYS A 125 -0.25 13.00 4.58
N GLY A 126 -0.95 14.03 4.11
CA GLY A 126 -0.51 15.41 4.10
C GLY A 126 -1.59 16.28 4.74
N PHE A 127 -1.18 17.21 5.60
CA PHE A 127 -2.07 18.17 6.23
C PHE A 127 -1.55 19.57 5.96
N THR A 128 -2.43 20.45 5.51
CA THR A 128 -2.12 21.87 5.48
C THR A 128 -2.23 22.46 6.89
N PHE A 129 -1.70 23.66 7.05
CA PHE A 129 -1.73 24.35 8.34
C PHE A 129 -3.17 24.69 8.78
N PHE A 130 -4.01 25.11 7.83
CA PHE A 130 -5.38 25.53 8.10
C PHE A 130 -6.37 24.38 7.87
N ASP A 131 -7.46 24.39 8.64
CA ASP A 131 -8.52 23.39 8.50
C ASP A 131 -9.45 23.69 7.32
N SER A 132 -9.52 24.95 6.91
CA SER A 132 -10.33 25.43 5.79
C SER A 132 -9.45 26.28 4.87
N PRO A 133 -8.70 25.65 3.95
CA PRO A 133 -7.89 26.39 3.00
C PRO A 133 -8.81 27.25 2.11
N PRO A 134 -8.30 28.38 1.55
CA PRO A 134 -9.08 29.20 0.61
C PRO A 134 -9.57 28.38 -0.58
N GLU A 135 -10.70 28.78 -1.19
CA GLU A 135 -11.30 28.07 -2.35
C GLU A 135 -10.32 27.89 -3.53
N ASN A 136 -9.33 28.78 -3.66
CA ASN A 136 -8.31 28.73 -4.72
C ASN A 136 -7.06 27.89 -4.33
N SER A 137 -7.10 27.14 -3.24
CA SER A 137 -5.98 26.29 -2.81
C SER A 137 -5.81 25.11 -3.76
N SER A 138 -4.57 24.78 -4.10
CA SER A 138 -4.24 23.58 -4.88
C SER A 138 -4.36 22.28 -4.08
N PHE A 139 -4.52 22.36 -2.76
CA PHE A 139 -4.58 21.20 -1.87
C PHE A 139 -5.73 21.31 -0.86
N PRO A 140 -6.40 20.18 -0.53
CA PRO A 140 -7.37 20.12 0.56
C PRO A 140 -6.69 20.25 1.92
N ALA A 141 -7.46 20.48 2.99
CA ALA A 141 -6.91 20.64 4.33
C ALA A 141 -6.16 19.38 4.82
N ALA A 142 -6.68 18.20 4.45
CA ALA A 142 -6.01 16.92 4.60
C ALA A 142 -6.19 16.08 3.34
N PHE A 143 -5.14 15.38 2.96
CA PHE A 143 -5.15 14.37 1.91
C PHE A 143 -4.49 13.10 2.43
N LEU A 144 -5.18 11.97 2.30
CA LEU A 144 -4.71 10.66 2.71
C LEU A 144 -4.84 9.69 1.55
N PHE A 145 -3.87 8.79 1.40
CA PHE A 145 -3.97 7.75 0.41
C PHE A 145 -3.17 6.49 0.77
N LEU A 146 -3.72 5.34 0.40
CA LEU A 146 -3.01 4.08 0.32
C LEU A 146 -2.38 3.97 -1.07
N PRO A 147 -1.04 3.95 -1.20
CA PRO A 147 -0.40 3.85 -2.50
C PRO A 147 -0.57 2.49 -3.16
N GLN A 148 -0.67 2.47 -4.50
CA GLN A 148 -0.67 1.23 -5.28
C GLN A 148 0.65 0.48 -5.16
N VAL A 149 1.75 1.22 -5.16
CA VAL A 149 3.10 0.68 -5.05
C VAL A 149 3.82 1.40 -3.92
N GLN A 150 4.51 0.65 -3.06
CA GLN A 150 5.45 1.18 -2.08
C GLN A 150 6.75 0.40 -2.15
N LEU A 151 7.85 1.12 -2.36
CA LEU A 151 9.20 0.62 -2.25
C LEU A 151 9.78 1.16 -0.94
N LEU A 152 10.14 0.25 -0.03
CA LEU A 152 10.75 0.56 1.25
C LEU A 152 12.21 0.12 1.24
N LYS A 153 13.11 1.01 1.63
CA LYS A 153 14.52 0.72 1.88
C LYS A 153 14.80 0.92 3.37
N LYS A 154 15.50 -0.03 3.97
CA LYS A 154 16.13 0.14 5.29
C LYS A 154 17.48 -0.56 5.29
N GLN A 155 18.55 0.23 5.43
CA GLN A 155 19.93 -0.24 5.25
C GLN A 155 20.08 -0.91 3.87
N ASN A 156 20.46 -2.19 3.85
CA ASN A 156 20.62 -3.00 2.63
C ASN A 156 19.39 -3.87 2.29
N LYS A 157 18.26 -3.67 2.98
CA LYS A 157 17.03 -4.41 2.74
C LYS A 157 16.04 -3.57 1.95
N PHE A 158 15.45 -4.19 0.92
CA PHE A 158 14.51 -3.56 0.00
C PHE A 158 13.24 -4.39 -0.07
N PHE A 159 12.10 -3.72 0.11
CA PHE A 159 10.81 -4.37 0.23
C PHE A 159 9.81 -3.68 -0.67
N LEU A 160 9.10 -4.47 -1.47
CA LEU A 160 8.07 -4.00 -2.37
C LEU A 160 6.71 -4.40 -1.82
N ILE A 161 5.79 -3.45 -1.84
CA ILE A 161 4.39 -3.64 -1.46
C ILE A 161 3.52 -3.18 -2.62
N LEU A 162 2.57 -4.02 -3.01
CA LEU A 162 1.57 -3.74 -4.03
C LEU A 162 0.18 -3.83 -3.40
N ASN A 163 -0.61 -2.76 -3.52
CA ASN A 163 -1.97 -2.70 -3.01
C ASN A 163 -2.96 -2.60 -4.17
N PHE A 164 -3.94 -3.50 -4.21
CA PHE A 164 -5.00 -3.49 -5.21
C PHE A 164 -6.33 -3.85 -4.56
N ILE A 165 -7.41 -3.30 -5.12
CA ILE A 165 -8.77 -3.60 -4.68
C ILE A 165 -9.27 -4.80 -5.47
N VAL A 166 -9.87 -5.73 -4.76
CA VAL A 166 -10.68 -6.80 -5.35
C VAL A 166 -12.12 -6.56 -4.91
N ASP A 167 -13.01 -6.49 -5.89
CA ASP A 167 -14.45 -6.53 -5.70
C ASP A 167 -15.05 -7.63 -6.59
N LYS A 168 -16.36 -7.87 -6.47
CA LYS A 168 -17.04 -8.95 -7.19
C LYS A 168 -17.14 -8.75 -8.71
N ASN A 169 -16.87 -7.54 -9.20
CA ASN A 169 -17.01 -7.15 -10.60
C ASN A 169 -15.66 -6.91 -11.31
N THR A 170 -14.54 -7.02 -10.59
CA THR A 170 -13.17 -6.85 -11.10
C THR A 170 -12.69 -8.09 -11.86
#